data_AF-A0A4D4MAC8-F1
#
_entry.id   AF-A0A4D4MAC8-F1
#
_cell.length_a   1.000
_cell.length_b   1.000
_cell.length_c   1.000
_cell.angle_alpha   90.00
_cell.angle_beta   90.00
_cell.angle_gamma   90.00
#
_symmetry.space_group_name_H-M   'P 1'
#
loop_
_entity.id
_entity.type
_entity.pdbx_description
1 polymer ?
#
loop_
_entity_poly.entity_id
_entity_poly.type
_entity_poly.pdbx_seq_one_letter_code
_entity_poly.pdbx_strand_id
1 'polypeptide(L)'
;MESVFALVAGRFRRADLRWRMRDYVRGLLAPVGRKNGWQLAGYAGHRDPAGLQQLLSGARWDADAVRDDLREYVGERLGPGGVLIIDDTGCIKKGTTSAGVPRQYTGTSGKIDNCRIGVFAAYAHAHGRALVDRELYLPKSWTKDRERCRPFG
;
A
#
# COMPACT_ATOMS: atom_id res chain seq x y z
N MET A 1 11.90 -4.25 -13.48
CA MET A 1 11.50 -3.24 -12.47
C MET A 1 11.36 -1.84 -13.10
N GLU A 2 12.32 -1.39 -13.91
CA GLU A 2 12.22 -0.08 -14.61
C GLU A 2 11.00 0.06 -15.52
N SER A 3 10.61 -1.01 -16.23
CA SER A 3 9.38 -1.05 -17.04
C SER A 3 8.11 -0.75 -16.23
N VAL A 4 8.04 -1.25 -14.99
CA VAL A 4 6.89 -1.02 -14.08
C VAL A 4 6.88 0.43 -13.61
N PHE A 5 8.05 1.01 -13.31
CA PHE A 5 8.11 2.42 -12.94
C PHE A 5 7.73 3.35 -14.10
N ALA A 6 8.15 3.02 -15.32
CA ALA A 6 7.76 3.77 -16.51
C ALA A 6 6.24 3.72 -16.74
N LEU A 7 5.63 2.54 -16.60
CA LEU A 7 4.19 2.33 -16.72
C LEU A 7 3.39 3.29 -15.84
N VAL A 8 3.71 3.36 -14.56
CA VAL A 8 2.94 4.15 -13.58
C VAL A 8 3.43 5.59 -13.43
N ALA A 9 4.51 5.99 -14.13
CA ALA A 9 5.09 7.33 -14.02
C ALA A 9 4.08 8.43 -14.36
N GLY A 10 3.18 8.16 -15.32
CA GLY A 10 2.10 9.07 -15.73
C GLY A 10 1.11 9.39 -14.61
N ARG A 11 1.01 8.53 -13.58
CA ARG A 11 0.13 8.73 -12.41
C ARG A 11 0.65 9.77 -11.42
N PHE A 12 1.90 10.21 -11.59
CA PHE A 12 2.51 11.24 -10.77
C PHE A 12 2.73 12.51 -11.60
N ARG A 13 1.98 13.58 -11.26
CA ARG A 13 1.98 14.84 -12.02
C ARG A 13 3.34 15.53 -12.04
N ARG A 14 4.09 15.48 -10.93
CA ARG A 14 5.40 16.14 -10.83
C ARG A 14 6.54 15.14 -11.01
N ALA A 15 7.59 15.56 -11.70
CA ALA A 15 8.75 14.71 -11.94
C ALA A 15 9.42 14.24 -10.63
N ASP A 16 9.54 15.12 -9.62
CA ASP A 16 10.11 14.76 -8.33
C ASP A 16 9.34 13.62 -7.65
N LEU A 17 8.00 13.59 -7.74
CA LEU A 17 7.18 12.52 -7.16
C LEU A 17 7.39 11.17 -7.84
N ARG A 18 7.69 11.15 -9.15
CA ARG A 18 8.05 9.91 -9.88
C ARG A 18 9.33 9.30 -9.32
N TRP A 19 10.34 10.14 -9.11
CA TRP A 19 11.61 9.72 -8.51
C TRP A 19 11.40 9.25 -7.07
N ARG A 20 10.66 10.01 -6.25
CA ARG A 20 10.35 9.63 -4.86
C ARG A 20 9.60 8.31 -4.76
N MET A 21 8.64 8.05 -5.66
CA MET A 21 7.93 6.77 -5.70
C MET A 21 8.88 5.62 -6.00
N ARG A 22 9.73 5.77 -7.01
CA ARG A 22 10.74 4.76 -7.38
C ARG A 22 11.68 4.46 -6.22
N ASP A 23 12.19 5.50 -5.58
CA ASP A 23 13.10 5.39 -4.44
C ASP A 23 12.40 4.74 -3.23
N TYR A 24 11.15 5.10 -2.98
CA TYR A 24 10.34 4.50 -1.93
C TYR A 24 10.15 2.99 -2.13
N VAL A 25 9.72 2.56 -3.32
CA VAL A 25 9.53 1.13 -3.64
C VAL A 25 10.84 0.36 -3.56
N ARG A 26 11.94 0.92 -4.09
CA ARG A 26 13.26 0.32 -3.98
C ARG A 26 13.68 0.16 -2.52
N GLY A 27 13.47 1.17 -1.68
CA GLY A 27 13.77 1.09 -0.25
C GLY A 27 12.91 0.05 0.49
N LEU A 28 11.65 -0.14 0.09
CA LEU A 28 10.80 -1.20 0.64
C LEU A 28 11.34 -2.60 0.30
N LEU A 29 11.85 -2.80 -0.92
CA LEU A 29 12.40 -4.07 -1.39
C LEU A 29 13.86 -4.32 -0.98
N ALA A 30 14.58 -3.27 -0.60
CA ALA A 30 15.96 -3.34 -0.15
C ALA A 30 16.12 -3.98 1.24
N PRO A 31 17.31 -4.41 1.65
CA PRO A 31 17.59 -4.94 3.00
C PRO A 31 17.66 -3.84 4.08
N VAL A 32 16.76 -2.84 4.02
CA VAL A 32 16.60 -1.83 5.08
C VAL A 32 15.82 -2.45 6.23
N GLY A 33 16.42 -2.51 7.42
CA GLY A 33 15.85 -3.19 8.60
C GLY A 33 14.44 -2.72 8.96
N ARG A 34 14.29 -1.53 9.56
CA ARG A 34 12.97 -0.95 9.84
C ARG A 34 12.56 -0.01 8.70
N LYS A 35 11.38 -0.26 8.13
CA LYS A 35 10.82 0.52 7.01
C LYS A 35 10.14 1.79 7.53
N ASN A 36 10.92 2.78 7.95
CA ASN A 36 10.42 4.12 8.30
C ASN A 36 10.98 5.18 7.35
N GLY A 37 10.37 6.37 7.36
CA GLY A 37 10.73 7.45 6.44
C GLY A 37 12.21 7.83 6.49
N TRP A 38 12.83 7.86 7.67
CA TRP A 38 14.25 8.18 7.83
C TRP A 38 15.16 7.13 7.21
N GLN A 39 14.93 5.85 7.50
CA GLN A 39 15.78 4.77 6.99
C GLN A 39 15.61 4.57 5.48
N LEU A 40 14.38 4.75 4.98
CA LEU A 40 14.12 4.71 3.53
C LEU A 40 14.76 5.91 2.81
N ALA A 41 14.67 7.11 3.38
CA ALA A 41 15.32 8.31 2.84
C ALA A 41 16.85 8.15 2.83
N GLY A 42 17.44 7.66 3.92
CA GLY A 42 18.87 7.40 4.00
C GLY A 42 19.34 6.36 2.97
N TYR A 43 18.59 5.27 2.81
CA TYR A 43 18.87 4.27 1.78
C TYR A 43 18.81 4.86 0.35
N ALA A 44 17.86 5.76 0.10
CA ALA A 44 17.70 6.46 -1.17
C ALA A 44 18.67 7.65 -1.37
N GLY A 45 19.60 7.89 -0.43
CA GLY A 45 20.56 9.00 -0.51
C GLY A 45 19.92 10.39 -0.34
N HIS A 46 18.74 10.48 0.25
CA HIS A 46 18.08 11.76 0.53
C HIS A 46 18.63 12.37 1.83
N ARG A 47 18.68 13.70 1.89
CA ARG A 47 19.13 14.43 3.10
C ARG A 47 18.19 14.25 4.29
N ASP A 48 16.89 14.13 4.02
CA ASP A 48 15.83 14.09 5.02
C ASP A 48 14.61 13.31 4.48
N PRO A 49 13.65 12.93 5.34
CA PRO A 49 12.46 12.18 4.91
C PRO A 49 11.36 13.04 4.27
N ALA A 50 11.53 14.37 4.16
CA ALA A 50 10.43 15.26 3.79
C ALA A 50 9.90 14.96 2.39
N GLY A 51 10.79 14.61 1.44
CA GLY A 51 10.38 14.21 0.09
C GLY A 51 9.52 12.93 0.05
N LEU A 52 9.84 11.94 0.88
CA LEU A 52 9.05 10.71 0.99
C LEU A 52 7.74 10.95 1.76
N GLN A 53 7.76 11.78 2.80
CA GLN A 53 6.54 12.19 3.52
C GLN A 53 5.60 12.98 2.60
N GLN A 54 6.14 13.86 1.76
CA GLN A 54 5.36 14.58 0.76
C GLN A 54 4.71 13.60 -0.23
N LEU A 55 5.42 12.57 -0.70
CA LEU A 55 4.82 11.54 -1.56
C LEU A 55 3.65 10.81 -0.87
N LEU A 56 3.82 10.41 0.39
CA LEU A 56 2.88 9.53 1.09
C LEU A 56 1.66 10.26 1.66
N SER A 57 1.83 11.51 2.12
CA SER A 57 0.81 12.22 2.89
C SER A 57 0.42 13.57 2.30
N GLY A 58 1.31 14.24 1.56
CA GLY A 58 1.09 15.61 1.07
C GLY A 58 0.70 15.70 -0.41
N ALA A 59 1.14 14.75 -1.23
CA ALA A 59 0.92 14.74 -2.65
C ALA A 59 -0.40 14.05 -3.01
N ARG A 60 -1.12 14.61 -3.99
CA ARG A 60 -2.28 13.94 -4.58
C ARG A 60 -1.84 13.11 -5.78
N TRP A 61 -2.04 11.82 -5.69
CA TRP A 61 -1.93 10.83 -6.76
C TRP A 61 -3.01 9.78 -6.55
N ASP A 62 -3.44 9.16 -7.64
CA ASP A 62 -4.53 8.19 -7.63
C ASP A 62 -3.95 6.78 -7.46
N ALA A 63 -4.19 6.19 -6.30
CA ALA A 63 -3.66 4.87 -5.99
C ALA A 63 -4.46 3.73 -6.65
N ASP A 64 -5.72 3.97 -7.01
CA ASP A 64 -6.55 3.03 -7.76
C ASP A 64 -6.11 2.99 -9.21
N ALA A 65 -5.81 4.14 -9.81
CA ALA A 65 -5.27 4.22 -11.15
C ALA A 65 -3.89 3.52 -11.27
N VAL A 66 -3.02 3.67 -10.26
CA VAL A 66 -1.74 2.92 -10.19
C VAL A 66 -1.99 1.41 -10.07
N ARG A 67 -2.98 1.00 -9.27
CA ARG A 67 -3.37 -0.41 -9.16
C ARG A 67 -3.87 -0.94 -10.50
N ASP A 68 -4.71 -0.20 -11.21
CA ASP A 68 -5.31 -0.66 -12.46
C ASP A 68 -4.24 -0.83 -13.56
N ASP A 69 -3.26 0.07 -13.65
CA ASP A 69 -2.08 -0.12 -14.51
C ASP A 69 -1.33 -1.42 -14.16
N LEU A 70 -1.14 -1.69 -12.86
CA LEU A 70 -0.45 -2.90 -12.40
C LEU A 70 -1.26 -4.18 -12.70
N ARG A 71 -2.59 -4.12 -12.60
CA ARG A 71 -3.48 -5.24 -12.94
C ARG A 71 -3.34 -5.63 -14.39
N GLU A 72 -3.40 -4.65 -15.29
CA GLU A 72 -3.23 -4.87 -16.73
C GLU A 72 -1.85 -5.46 -17.02
N TYR A 73 -0.79 -4.85 -16.49
CA TYR A 73 0.59 -5.33 -16.62
C TYR A 73 0.78 -6.79 -16.14
N VAL A 74 0.13 -7.16 -15.04
CA VAL A 74 0.17 -8.52 -14.49
C VAL A 74 -0.63 -9.49 -15.36
N GLY A 75 -1.82 -9.09 -15.82
CA GLY A 75 -2.67 -9.89 -16.70
C GLY A 75 -1.98 -10.23 -18.01
N GLU A 76 -1.36 -9.23 -18.65
CA GLU A 76 -0.59 -9.42 -19.89
C GLU A 76 0.59 -10.40 -19.71
N ARG A 77 1.24 -10.37 -18.55
CA ARG A 77 2.46 -11.17 -18.30
C ARG A 77 2.19 -12.58 -17.81
N LEU A 78 1.20 -12.74 -16.95
CA LEU A 78 0.87 -14.04 -16.39
C LEU A 78 -0.11 -14.80 -17.27
N GLY A 79 -0.90 -14.10 -18.09
CA GLY A 79 -1.90 -14.69 -18.96
C GLY A 79 -3.17 -15.12 -18.20
N PRO A 80 -4.18 -15.62 -18.93
CA PRO A 80 -5.41 -16.16 -18.34
C PRO A 80 -5.16 -17.51 -17.64
N GLY A 81 -6.16 -18.01 -16.92
CA GLY A 81 -6.12 -19.34 -16.30
C GLY A 81 -5.48 -19.40 -14.92
N GLY A 82 -5.18 -18.25 -14.30
CA GLY A 82 -4.78 -18.17 -12.90
C GLY A 82 -5.95 -18.15 -11.92
N VAL A 83 -5.63 -18.16 -10.63
CA VAL A 83 -6.57 -18.12 -9.51
C VAL A 83 -6.44 -16.78 -8.80
N LEU A 84 -7.59 -16.21 -8.42
CA LEU A 84 -7.65 -15.05 -7.53
C LEU A 84 -7.73 -15.53 -6.08
N ILE A 85 -6.73 -15.17 -5.29
CA ILE A 85 -6.65 -15.46 -3.86
C ILE A 85 -7.01 -14.19 -3.10
N ILE A 86 -7.99 -14.28 -2.23
CA ILE A 86 -8.41 -13.17 -1.35
C ILE A 86 -8.03 -13.55 0.08
N ASP A 87 -7.27 -12.68 0.73
CA ASP A 87 -6.82 -12.89 2.10
C ASP A 87 -6.76 -11.55 2.84
N ASP A 88 -7.01 -11.58 4.15
CA ASP A 88 -6.92 -10.40 5.00
C ASP A 88 -5.64 -10.40 5.83
N THR A 89 -5.07 -9.23 6.07
CA THR A 89 -3.88 -9.06 6.89
C THR A 89 -4.07 -7.91 7.86
N GLY A 90 -3.87 -8.20 9.15
CA GLY A 90 -3.99 -7.20 10.20
C GLY A 90 -2.67 -6.49 10.50
N CYS A 91 -2.73 -5.18 10.53
CA CYS A 91 -1.67 -4.30 10.96
C CYS A 91 -1.97 -3.80 12.38
N ILE A 92 -1.20 -4.27 13.37
CA ILE A 92 -1.34 -3.84 14.77
C ILE A 92 -1.06 -2.34 14.88
N LYS A 93 -1.88 -1.63 15.65
CA LYS A 93 -1.77 -0.20 15.88
C LYS A 93 -1.75 0.11 17.37
N LYS A 94 -1.01 1.16 17.73
CA LYS A 94 -1.08 1.81 19.04
C LYS A 94 -1.82 3.14 18.84
N GLY A 95 -3.05 3.25 19.33
CA GLY A 95 -3.89 4.44 19.19
C GLY A 95 -5.10 4.27 18.25
N THR A 96 -5.84 5.36 18.05
CA THR A 96 -7.16 5.41 17.39
C THR A 96 -7.20 6.24 16.11
N THR A 97 -6.08 6.86 15.73
CA THR A 97 -5.95 7.86 14.65
C THR A 97 -5.71 7.26 13.26
N SER A 98 -5.99 5.97 13.07
CA SER A 98 -5.88 5.30 11.77
C SER A 98 -7.26 4.84 11.30
N ALA A 99 -7.61 5.14 10.05
CA ALA A 99 -8.84 4.63 9.44
C ALA A 99 -8.99 3.11 9.62
N GLY A 100 -10.18 2.67 10.05
CA GLY A 100 -10.51 1.25 10.22
C GLY A 100 -9.89 0.59 11.45
N VAL A 101 -9.37 1.34 12.43
CA VAL A 101 -8.81 0.78 13.68
C VAL A 101 -9.85 0.68 14.81
N PRO A 102 -10.34 -0.53 15.11
CA PRO A 102 -10.74 -0.86 16.48
C PRO A 102 -10.07 -2.15 16.99
N ARG A 103 -10.48 -2.60 18.19
CA ARG A 103 -10.21 -3.97 18.65
C ARG A 103 -11.02 -4.94 17.81
N GLN A 104 -10.35 -5.80 17.06
CA GLN A 104 -10.95 -6.83 16.21
C GLN A 104 -10.01 -8.02 16.07
N TYR A 105 -10.55 -9.17 15.66
CA TYR A 105 -9.72 -10.34 15.41
C TYR A 105 -8.78 -10.08 14.24
N THR A 106 -7.52 -10.50 14.36
CA THR A 106 -6.55 -10.51 13.27
C THR A 106 -5.78 -11.81 13.29
N GLY A 107 -5.65 -12.45 12.12
CA GLY A 107 -4.82 -13.64 11.97
C GLY A 107 -3.36 -13.38 12.33
N THR A 108 -2.86 -12.16 12.13
CA THR A 108 -1.46 -11.79 12.41
C THR A 108 -1.06 -11.91 13.88
N SER A 109 -2.00 -11.68 14.82
CA SER A 109 -1.74 -11.88 16.25
C SER A 109 -2.48 -13.08 16.84
N GLY A 110 -3.31 -13.76 16.05
CA GLY A 110 -4.12 -14.91 16.45
C GLY A 110 -5.21 -14.59 17.48
N LYS A 111 -5.50 -13.31 17.72
CA LYS A 111 -6.42 -12.86 18.77
C LYS A 111 -7.08 -11.53 18.43
N ILE A 112 -7.98 -11.08 19.30
CA ILE A 112 -8.53 -9.72 19.25
C ILE A 112 -7.45 -8.72 19.69
N ASP A 113 -7.07 -7.82 18.78
CA ASP A 113 -6.12 -6.76 19.05
C ASP A 113 -6.57 -5.44 18.39
N ASN A 114 -6.00 -4.32 18.84
CA ASN A 114 -6.20 -3.03 18.21
C ASN A 114 -5.44 -3.01 16.88
N CYS A 115 -6.16 -3.23 15.78
CA CYS A 115 -5.54 -3.40 14.48
C CYS A 115 -6.41 -2.85 13.36
N ARG A 116 -5.77 -2.59 12.23
CA ARG A 116 -6.41 -2.26 10.96
C ARG A 116 -6.29 -3.49 10.06
N ILE A 117 -7.34 -3.86 9.34
CA ILE A 117 -7.31 -5.01 8.43
C ILE A 117 -7.29 -4.50 6.99
N GLY A 118 -6.29 -4.91 6.22
CA GLY A 118 -6.29 -4.78 4.77
C GLY A 118 -6.73 -6.09 4.15
N VAL A 119 -7.65 -6.05 3.19
CA VAL A 119 -8.03 -7.19 2.36
C VAL A 119 -7.27 -7.08 1.06
N PHE A 120 -6.57 -8.13 0.68
CA PHE A 120 -5.71 -8.15 -0.48
C PHE A 120 -6.17 -9.20 -1.48
N ALA A 121 -6.10 -8.87 -2.76
CA ALA A 121 -6.31 -9.83 -3.82
C ALA A 121 -4.98 -10.10 -4.51
N ALA A 122 -4.61 -11.38 -4.61
CA ALA A 122 -3.44 -11.84 -5.34
C ALA A 122 -3.88 -12.68 -6.54
N TYR A 123 -3.35 -12.38 -7.72
CA TYR A 123 -3.50 -13.25 -8.89
C TYR A 123 -2.32 -14.21 -8.93
N ALA A 124 -2.59 -15.51 -8.91
CA ALA A 124 -1.59 -16.57 -8.94
C ALA A 124 -1.78 -17.43 -10.19
N HIS A 125 -0.71 -17.64 -10.93
CA HIS A 125 -0.64 -18.47 -12.12
C HIS A 125 0.60 -19.37 -12.08
N ALA A 126 0.68 -20.37 -12.95
CA ALA A 126 1.83 -21.28 -13.03
C ALA A 126 3.16 -20.53 -13.25
N HIS A 127 3.13 -19.35 -13.88
CA HIS A 127 4.32 -18.53 -14.16
C HIS A 127 4.65 -17.50 -13.07
N GLY A 128 3.83 -17.35 -12.03
CA GLY A 128 4.11 -16.39 -10.96
C GLY A 128 2.86 -15.89 -10.23
N ARG A 129 3.06 -14.93 -9.34
CA ARG A 129 1.98 -14.31 -8.57
C ARG A 129 2.24 -12.83 -8.32
N ALA A 130 1.17 -12.04 -8.22
CA ALA A 130 1.25 -10.63 -7.87
C ALA A 130 0.02 -10.18 -7.09
N LEU A 131 0.19 -9.18 -6.21
CA LEU A 131 -0.94 -8.45 -5.64
C LEU A 131 -1.57 -7.59 -6.73
N VAL A 132 -2.88 -7.74 -6.89
CA VAL A 132 -3.66 -7.07 -7.93
C VAL A 132 -4.74 -6.14 -7.35
N ASP A 133 -5.11 -6.30 -6.08
CA ASP A 133 -5.98 -5.33 -5.40
C ASP A 133 -5.69 -5.24 -3.91
N ARG A 134 -6.20 -4.17 -3.32
CA ARG A 134 -6.23 -3.93 -1.88
C ARG A 134 -7.47 -3.12 -1.52
N GLU A 135 -8.12 -3.48 -0.44
CA GLU A 135 -9.17 -2.68 0.17
C GLU A 135 -8.97 -2.58 1.67
N LEU A 136 -9.43 -1.49 2.27
CA LEU A 136 -9.47 -1.36 3.71
C LEU A 136 -10.78 -1.96 4.24
N TYR A 137 -10.68 -2.97 5.10
CA TYR A 137 -11.85 -3.38 5.87
C TYR A 137 -12.23 -2.29 6.88
N LEU A 138 -13.46 -1.78 6.75
CA LEU A 138 -14.05 -0.80 7.66
C LEU A 138 -15.14 -1.47 8.50
N PRO A 139 -14.90 -1.73 9.81
CA PRO A 139 -15.91 -2.29 10.69
C PRO A 139 -17.15 -1.40 10.78
N LYS A 140 -18.33 -2.00 10.97
CA LYS A 140 -19.58 -1.24 11.16
C LYS A 140 -19.50 -0.21 12.30
N SER A 141 -18.73 -0.51 13.36
CA SER A 141 -18.50 0.43 14.46
C SER A 141 -17.69 1.66 14.04
N TRP A 142 -16.83 1.52 13.03
CA TRP A 142 -16.10 2.65 12.45
C TRP A 142 -17.04 3.54 11.62
N THR A 143 -17.78 2.95 10.69
CA THR A 143 -18.62 3.72 9.75
C THR A 143 -19.86 4.35 10.39
N LYS A 144 -20.27 3.88 11.57
CA LYS A 144 -21.35 4.50 12.37
C LYS A 144 -20.93 5.76 13.12
N ASP A 145 -19.63 5.99 13.32
CA ASP A 145 -19.09 7.16 14.01
C ASP A 145 -18.63 8.20 12.98
N ARG A 146 -19.54 9.13 12.64
CA ARG A 146 -19.29 10.14 11.60
C ARG A 146 -18.22 11.15 12.01
N GLU A 147 -18.13 11.52 13.29
CA GLU A 147 -17.10 12.45 13.77
C GLU A 147 -15.71 11.84 13.59
N ARG A 148 -15.59 10.55 13.89
CA ARG A 148 -14.36 9.80 13.69
C ARG A 148 -14.00 9.56 12.23
N CYS A 149 -14.97 9.46 11.33
CA CYS A 149 -14.73 9.28 9.89
C CYS A 149 -14.28 10.56 9.20
N ARG A 150 -14.77 11.73 9.63
CA ARG A 150 -14.58 13.03 8.97
C ARG A 150 -13.13 13.37 8.57
N PRO A 151 -12.08 13.05 9.35
CA PRO A 151 -10.70 13.34 8.97
C PRO A 151 -10.14 12.47 7.82
N PHE A 152 -10.82 11.39 7.45
CA PHE A 152 -10.30 10.35 6.54
C PHE A 152 -10.98 10.31 5.16
N GLY A 153 -11.95 11.21 4.91
CA GLY A 153 -12.76 11.24 3.69
C GLY A 153 -14.19 10.83 3.93
#